data_AF-A0A848YU66-F1
#
_entry.id   AF-A0A848YU66-F1
#
_cell.length_a   1.000
_cell.length_b   1.000
_cell.length_c   1.000
_cell.angle_alpha   90.00
_cell.angle_beta   90.00
_cell.angle_gamma   90.00
#
_symmetry.space_group_name_H-M   'P 1'
#
loop_
_entity.id
_entity.type
_entity.pdbx_description
1 polymer ?
#
loop_
_entity_poly.entity_id
_entity_poly.type
_entity_poly.pdbx_seq_one_letter_code
_entity_poly.pdbx_strand_id
1 'polypeptide(L)'
;MSGDNEKFSASESLRKTRTFGKVRCHNPSCMGRLTPEPGSQQISCPTCGMTYRLFWVTPELPRIRGPVWEVNRKLAEETLAKKTGASVDTVK
;
A
#
# COMPACT_ATOMS: atom_id res chain seq x y z
N MET A 1 -31.25 -27.61 -16.42
CA MET A 1 -30.48 -26.35 -16.28
C MET A 1 -30.32 -26.05 -14.80
N SER A 2 -29.12 -25.63 -14.37
CA SER A 2 -28.67 -25.24 -13.02
C SER A 2 -27.93 -26.36 -12.26
N GLY A 3 -26.62 -26.35 -12.10
CA GLY A 3 -25.57 -25.42 -12.52
C GLY A 3 -24.27 -25.95 -11.94
N ASP A 4 -23.32 -26.26 -12.82
CA ASP A 4 -21.96 -26.64 -12.47
C ASP A 4 -21.32 -25.51 -11.66
N ASN A 5 -21.23 -25.68 -10.34
CA ASN A 5 -20.48 -24.77 -9.49
C ASN A 5 -19.31 -25.57 -8.91
N GLU A 6 -18.18 -25.49 -9.60
CA GLU A 6 -16.91 -26.15 -9.29
C GLU A 6 -16.61 -26.09 -7.78
N LYS A 7 -16.69 -27.27 -7.14
CA LYS A 7 -16.39 -27.46 -5.72
C LYS A 7 -14.88 -27.37 -5.49
N PHE A 8 -14.34 -26.15 -5.44
CA PHE A 8 -12.98 -25.94 -4.95
C PHE A 8 -12.89 -26.49 -3.52
N SER A 9 -11.84 -27.28 -3.24
CA SER A 9 -11.56 -27.72 -1.88
C SER A 9 -11.33 -26.52 -0.96
N ALA A 10 -11.61 -26.66 0.35
CA ALA A 10 -11.31 -25.61 1.33
C ALA A 10 -9.84 -25.16 1.26
N SER A 11 -8.94 -26.07 0.89
CA SER A 11 -7.53 -25.81 0.66
C SER A 11 -7.26 -24.93 -0.57
N GLU A 12 -8.05 -25.06 -1.65
CA GLU A 12 -7.92 -24.24 -2.88
C GLU A 12 -8.52 -22.85 -2.74
N SER A 13 -9.64 -22.72 -2.04
CA SER A 13 -10.21 -21.40 -1.72
C SER A 13 -9.28 -20.58 -0.81
N LEU A 14 -8.61 -21.25 0.15
CA LEU A 14 -7.56 -20.64 0.98
C LEU A 14 -6.30 -20.27 0.17
N ARG A 15 -5.95 -21.02 -0.89
CA ARG A 15 -4.83 -20.65 -1.77
C ARG A 15 -5.14 -19.41 -2.59
N LYS A 16 -6.37 -19.25 -3.08
CA LYS A 16 -6.80 -18.05 -3.84
C LYS A 16 -6.73 -16.76 -3.00
N THR A 17 -6.91 -16.85 -1.68
CA THR A 17 -6.77 -15.71 -0.77
C THR A 17 -5.33 -15.46 -0.33
N ARG A 18 -4.37 -16.35 -0.64
CA ARG A 18 -2.95 -16.10 -0.34
C ARG A 18 -2.45 -14.95 -1.19
N THR A 19 -1.94 -13.95 -0.49
CA THR A 19 -1.59 -12.68 -1.09
C THR A 19 -0.15 -12.68 -1.58
N PHE A 20 0.16 -13.64 -2.43
CA PHE A 20 1.40 -13.65 -3.20
C PHE A 20 1.42 -12.39 -4.08
N GLY A 21 2.58 -11.74 -4.19
CA GLY A 21 2.72 -10.51 -4.99
C GLY A 21 2.17 -9.22 -4.39
N LYS A 22 1.52 -9.23 -3.22
CA LYS A 22 0.90 -8.01 -2.64
C LYS A 22 1.67 -7.51 -1.44
N VAL A 23 2.04 -6.22 -1.45
CA VAL A 23 2.74 -5.58 -0.34
C VAL A 23 1.79 -4.67 0.44
N ARG A 24 1.97 -4.59 1.76
CA ARG A 24 1.22 -3.64 2.60
C ARG A 24 1.95 -2.32 2.65
N CYS A 25 1.21 -1.23 2.57
CA CYS A 25 1.72 0.10 2.85
C CYS A 25 2.34 0.14 4.26
N HIS A 26 3.53 0.73 4.40
CA HIS A 26 4.24 0.81 5.68
C HIS A 26 3.71 1.94 6.58
N ASN A 27 2.73 2.70 6.10
CA ASN A 27 2.03 3.69 6.90
C ASN A 27 1.08 3.02 7.90
N PRO A 28 1.24 3.22 9.22
CA PRO A 28 0.36 2.64 10.23
C PRO A 28 -1.10 3.07 10.06
N SER A 29 -1.39 4.24 9.48
CA SER A 29 -2.76 4.73 9.29
C SER A 29 -3.47 4.21 8.03
N CYS A 30 -2.73 3.65 7.07
CA CYS A 30 -3.33 3.18 5.81
C CYS A 30 -3.39 1.66 5.74
N MET A 31 -2.25 0.99 6.00
CA MET A 31 -2.07 -0.48 5.88
C MET A 31 -2.65 -1.12 4.60
N GLY A 32 -2.92 -0.30 3.57
CA GLY A 32 -3.56 -0.69 2.34
C GLY A 32 -2.71 -1.69 1.58
N ARG A 33 -3.37 -2.60 0.88
CA ARG A 33 -2.72 -3.64 0.10
C ARG A 33 -2.47 -3.13 -1.32
N LEU A 34 -1.21 -3.13 -1.72
CA LEU A 34 -0.71 -2.66 -3.01
C LEU A 34 -0.27 -3.87 -3.84
N THR A 35 -0.68 -3.89 -5.11
CA THR A 35 -0.22 -4.90 -6.07
C THR A 35 0.72 -4.20 -7.05
N PRO A 36 2.04 -4.21 -6.80
CA PRO A 36 3.00 -3.66 -7.75
C PRO A 36 3.11 -4.51 -9.00
N GLU A 37 3.37 -3.84 -10.12
CA GLU A 37 3.68 -4.51 -11.38
C GLU A 37 5.01 -5.27 -11.27
N PRO A 38 5.09 -6.51 -11.77
CA PRO A 38 6.30 -7.33 -11.69
C PRO A 38 7.54 -6.59 -12.19
N GLY A 39 8.55 -6.46 -11.32
CA GLY A 39 9.82 -5.79 -11.66
C GLY A 39 9.83 -4.27 -11.47
N SER A 40 8.70 -3.63 -11.11
CA SER A 40 8.68 -2.19 -10.84
C SER A 40 9.52 -1.83 -9.59
N GLN A 41 10.39 -0.83 -9.70
CA GLN A 41 11.25 -0.41 -8.59
C GLN A 41 10.55 0.53 -7.60
N GLN A 42 9.40 1.10 -7.97
CA GLN A 42 8.70 2.08 -7.15
C GLN A 42 7.19 1.85 -7.21
N ILE A 43 6.52 2.10 -6.09
CA ILE A 43 5.05 2.09 -6.03
C ILE A 43 4.53 3.24 -5.18
N SER A 44 3.54 3.94 -5.70
CA SER A 44 2.75 4.91 -4.96
C SER A 44 1.53 4.23 -4.34
N CYS A 45 1.22 4.57 -3.09
CA CYS A 45 0.00 4.13 -2.45
C CYS A 45 -1.16 5.07 -2.86
N PRO A 46 -2.26 4.58 -3.45
CA PRO A 46 -3.37 5.43 -3.88
C PRO A 46 -4.13 6.06 -2.71
N THR A 47 -4.03 5.47 -1.52
CA THR A 47 -4.75 5.95 -0.33
C THR A 47 -4.00 7.03 0.44
N CYS A 48 -2.67 6.97 0.50
CA CYS A 48 -1.87 7.92 1.29
C CYS A 48 -0.87 8.74 0.48
N GLY A 49 -0.77 8.53 -0.83
CA GLY A 49 0.12 9.26 -1.73
C GLY A 49 1.61 8.94 -1.54
N MET A 50 2.00 8.19 -0.52
CA MET A 50 3.40 7.86 -0.27
C MET A 50 3.96 6.93 -1.31
N THR A 51 5.20 7.22 -1.71
CA THR A 51 5.95 6.39 -2.65
C THR A 51 6.95 5.53 -1.89
N TYR A 52 6.99 4.26 -2.24
CA TYR A 52 7.88 3.26 -1.67
C TYR A 52 8.80 2.68 -2.74
N ARG A 53 10.04 2.41 -2.35
CA ARG A 53 10.99 1.65 -3.14
C ARG A 53 10.75 0.16 -2.92
N LEU A 54 10.66 -0.56 -4.02
CA LEU A 54 10.46 -1.99 -4.07
C LEU A 54 11.77 -2.72 -4.35
N PHE A 55 11.83 -3.93 -3.83
CA PHE A 55 12.88 -4.89 -4.11
C PHE A 55 12.23 -6.25 -4.35
N TRP A 56 12.63 -6.90 -5.43
CA TRP A 56 12.08 -8.17 -5.86
C TRP A 56 13.08 -9.26 -5.55
N VAL A 57 12.69 -10.22 -4.71
CA VAL A 57 13.48 -11.44 -4.49
C VAL A 57 13.24 -12.41 -5.66
N THR A 58 11.98 -12.48 -6.09
CA THR A 58 11.53 -13.13 -7.32
C THR A 58 10.49 -12.21 -7.98
N PRO A 59 10.15 -12.38 -9.27
CA PRO A 59 9.16 -11.55 -9.95
C PRO A 59 7.75 -11.57 -9.31
N GLU A 60 7.49 -12.52 -8.43
CA GLU A 60 6.21 -12.71 -7.73
C GLU A 60 6.27 -12.28 -6.25
N LEU A 61 7.46 -11.97 -5.73
CA LEU A 61 7.68 -11.63 -4.31
C LEU A 61 8.31 -10.25 -4.16
N PRO A 62 7.50 -9.19 -4.26
CA PRO A 62 7.93 -7.83 -3.96
C PRO A 62 8.05 -7.62 -2.45
N ARG A 63 9.09 -6.88 -2.05
CA ARG A 63 9.31 -6.37 -0.69
C ARG A 63 9.55 -4.87 -0.73
N ILE A 64 9.08 -4.14 0.28
CA ILE A 64 9.41 -2.71 0.42
C ILE A 64 10.79 -2.58 1.07
N ARG A 65 11.69 -1.84 0.44
CA ARG A 65 12.98 -1.43 1.03
C ARG A 65 12.82 -0.25 1.96
N GLY A 66 11.95 0.69 1.59
CA GLY A 66 11.70 1.89 2.38
C GLY A 66 10.98 2.96 1.56
N PRO A 67 10.58 4.07 2.21
CA PRO A 67 9.99 5.21 1.54
C PRO A 67 10.98 5.88 0.57
N VAL A 68 10.45 6.49 -0.48
CA VAL A 68 11.17 7.50 -1.27
C VAL A 68 11.15 8.79 -0.47
N TRP A 69 12.32 9.19 0.04
CA TRP A 69 12.43 10.31 0.96
C TRP A 69 11.97 11.64 0.35
N GLU A 70 12.33 11.91 -0.91
CA GLU A 70 12.03 13.19 -1.57
C GLU A 70 10.52 13.47 -1.70
N VAL A 71 9.73 12.46 -2.10
CA VAL A 71 8.28 12.59 -2.26
C VAL A 71 7.58 12.66 -0.90
N ASN A 72 7.99 11.81 0.03
CA ASN A 72 7.34 11.73 1.33
C ASN A 72 7.66 12.94 2.23
N ARG A 73 8.84 13.57 2.08
CA ARG A 73 9.19 14.78 2.83
C ARG A 73 8.27 15.94 2.45
N LYS A 74 8.02 16.15 1.15
CA LYS A 74 7.07 17.17 0.66
C LYS A 74 5.66 16.92 1.18
N LEU A 75 5.16 15.68 1.08
CA LEU A 75 3.84 15.31 1.61
C LEU A 75 3.72 15.51 3.13
N ALA A 76 4.79 15.23 3.88
CA ALA A 76 4.83 15.45 5.32
C ALA A 76 4.86 16.95 5.68
N GLU A 77 5.66 17.76 4.97
CA GLU A 77 5.71 19.21 5.11
C GLU A 77 4.34 19.85 4.81
N GLU A 78 3.67 19.43 3.73
CA GLU A 78 2.33 19.91 3.36
C GLU A 78 1.26 19.52 4.39
N THR A 79 1.28 18.28 4.88
CA THR A 79 0.33 17.83 5.90
C THR A 79 0.57 18.48 7.25
N LEU A 80 1.83 18.77 7.60
CA LEU A 80 2.18 19.49 8.81
C LEU A 80 1.74 20.96 8.70
N ALA A 81 2.02 21.63 7.58
CA ALA A 81 1.59 23.01 7.34
C ALA A 81 0.06 23.15 7.40
N LYS A 82 -0.69 22.20 6.82
CA LYS A 82 -2.16 22.18 6.93
C LYS A 82 -2.66 22.00 8.36
N LYS A 83 -1.95 21.25 9.20
CA LYS A 83 -2.33 21.00 10.60
C LYS A 83 -1.93 22.13 11.56
N THR A 84 -0.80 22.79 11.31
CA THR A 84 -0.30 23.89 12.16
C THR A 84 -0.85 25.27 11.78
N GLY A 85 -1.44 25.43 10.60
CA GLY A 85 -2.05 26.68 10.13
C GLY A 85 -3.53 26.92 10.48
N ALA A 86 -4.20 26.05 11.26
CA ALA A 86 -5.64 26.16 11.53
C ALA A 86 -6.02 25.96 13.02
N SER A 87 -5.19 26.41 13.96
CA SER A 87 -5.57 26.52 15.37
C SER A 87 -4.84 27.68 16.06
N VAL A 88 -5.05 28.91 15.58
CA VAL A 88 -4.78 30.13 16.35
C VAL A 88 -6.02 31.03 16.31
N ASP A 89 -7.19 30.44 16.60
CA ASP A 89 -8.40 31.15 16.99
C ASP A 89 -9.10 30.16 17.92
N THR A 90 -9.05 30.25 19.24
CA THR A 90 -9.94 31.12 20.02
C THR A 90 -9.53 30.97 21.49
N VAL A 91 -8.95 31.99 22.11
CA VAL A 91 -9.25 32.42 23.50
C VAL A 91 -8.84 33.88 23.58
N LYS A 92 -9.81 34.78 23.44
CA LYS A 92 -9.73 36.17 23.89
C LYS A 92 -10.76 36.35 24.98
#